data_AF-A0A8S2ZJ30-F1
#
_entry.id   AF-A0A8S2ZJ30-F1
#
_cell.length_a   1.000
_cell.length_b   1.000
_cell.length_c   1.000
_cell.angle_alpha   90.00
_cell.angle_beta   90.00
_cell.angle_gamma   90.00
#
_symmetry.space_group_name_H-M   'P 1'
#
loop_
_entity.id
_entity.type
_entity.pdbx_description
1 polymer ?
#
loop_
_entity_poly.entity_id
_entity_poly.type
_entity_poly.pdbx_seq_one_letter_code
_entity_poly.pdbx_strand_id
1 'polypeptide(L)'
;IRINIGNLVTVIEQGRRPSDIRTRLVGGSTPPKTARVWTEWEKCGYRCLLGDRSHHDKEVFLDDMLHAQILTIVTDHEDNVNDAANSSRRLQTLILVSGDGNSNDNRTSFPAVVLKALKRKWLVEIWSWKASLSSKFNEIQNLFPEQLTINYL
;
A
#
# COMPACT_ATOMS: atom_id res chain seq x y z
N ILE A 1 -13.33 0.32 -16.17
CA ILE A 1 -12.62 -0.98 -16.05
C ILE A 1 -13.26 -1.75 -14.90
N ARG A 2 -13.62 -3.03 -15.08
CA ARG A 2 -14.05 -3.91 -13.96
C ARG A 2 -12.86 -4.78 -13.59
N ILE A 3 -12.41 -4.70 -12.34
CA ILE A 3 -11.25 -5.45 -11.84
C ILE A 3 -11.74 -6.77 -11.23
N ASN A 4 -11.11 -7.89 -11.60
CA ASN A 4 -11.27 -9.15 -10.88
C ASN A 4 -10.34 -9.14 -9.67
N ILE A 5 -10.91 -9.03 -8.46
CA ILE A 5 -10.15 -8.88 -7.22
C ILE A 5 -9.30 -10.12 -6.91
N GLY A 6 -9.82 -11.34 -7.10
CA GLY A 6 -9.05 -12.56 -6.86
C GLY A 6 -7.82 -12.67 -7.78
N ASN A 7 -7.98 -12.29 -9.05
CA ASN A 7 -6.85 -12.25 -9.98
C ASN A 7 -5.86 -11.15 -9.61
N LEU A 8 -6.35 -9.96 -9.22
CA LEU A 8 -5.48 -8.87 -8.78
C LEU A 8 -4.64 -9.27 -7.56
N VAL A 9 -5.27 -9.88 -6.54
CA VAL A 9 -4.58 -10.39 -5.35
C VAL A 9 -3.52 -11.42 -5.73
N THR A 10 -3.84 -12.33 -6.65
CA THR A 10 -2.88 -13.31 -7.17
C THR A 10 -1.65 -12.64 -7.78
N VAL A 11 -1.86 -11.58 -8.57
CA VAL A 11 -0.79 -10.81 -9.22
C VAL A 11 0.06 -10.07 -8.20
N ILE A 12 -0.54 -9.30 -7.29
CA ILE A 12 0.21 -8.44 -6.36
C ILE A 12 0.87 -9.22 -5.22
N GLU A 13 0.26 -10.32 -4.75
CA GLU A 13 0.85 -11.12 -3.68
C GLU A 13 1.92 -12.08 -4.20
N GLN A 14 1.99 -12.32 -5.52
CA GLN A 14 3.05 -13.12 -6.18
C GLN A 14 3.33 -14.48 -5.50
N GLY A 15 2.29 -15.15 -5.00
CA GLY A 15 2.41 -16.44 -4.32
C GLY A 15 3.04 -16.38 -2.93
N ARG A 16 3.19 -15.20 -2.31
CA ARG A 16 3.59 -15.06 -0.91
C ARG A 16 2.63 -15.86 -0.02
N ARG A 17 3.19 -16.59 0.94
CA ARG A 17 2.39 -17.42 1.85
C ARG A 17 1.57 -16.51 2.77
N PRO A 18 0.33 -16.87 3.13
CA PRO A 18 -0.47 -16.07 4.05
C PRO A 18 0.21 -15.77 5.39
N SER A 19 1.04 -16.70 5.89
CA SER A 19 1.83 -16.53 7.13
C SER A 19 2.93 -15.47 7.04
N ASP A 20 3.37 -15.13 5.82
CA ASP A 20 4.42 -14.13 5.59
C ASP A 20 3.82 -12.71 5.42
N ILE A 21 2.48 -12.59 5.30
CA ILE A 21 1.78 -11.32 5.10
C ILE A 21 1.12 -10.90 6.41
N ARG A 22 1.71 -9.88 7.04
CA ARG A 22 1.24 -9.36 8.33
C ARG A 22 -0.01 -8.50 8.21
N THR A 23 -0.18 -7.77 7.11
CA THR A 23 -1.26 -6.79 6.98
C THR A 23 -1.73 -6.69 5.54
N ARG A 24 -3.06 -6.69 5.37
CA ARG A 24 -3.77 -6.49 4.09
C ARG A 24 -4.83 -5.42 4.30
N LEU A 25 -4.68 -4.29 3.63
CA LEU A 25 -5.61 -3.16 3.74
C LEU A 25 -6.06 -2.75 2.35
N VAL A 26 -7.34 -2.41 2.23
CA VAL A 26 -7.89 -1.75 1.04
C VAL A 26 -8.72 -0.56 1.47
N GLY A 27 -8.57 0.56 0.78
CA GLY A 27 -9.36 1.76 1.02
C GLY A 27 -10.43 1.97 -0.05
N GLY A 28 -11.57 2.52 0.36
CA GLY A 28 -12.59 3.02 -0.57
C GLY A 28 -13.61 3.91 0.12
N SER A 29 -14.57 4.43 -0.65
CA SER A 29 -15.69 5.21 -0.11
C SER A 29 -17.04 4.51 -0.20
N THR A 30 -17.94 4.91 0.71
CA THR A 30 -19.35 4.54 0.81
C THR A 30 -20.22 5.48 -0.05
N PRO A 31 -21.50 5.17 -0.38
CA PRO A 31 -22.33 4.11 0.17
C PRO A 31 -22.10 2.79 -0.56
N PRO A 32 -21.78 1.68 0.13
CA PRO A 32 -21.79 0.39 -0.48
C PRO A 32 -22.72 -0.48 0.35
N LYS A 33 -24.00 -0.11 0.45
CA LYS A 33 -24.97 -1.00 1.11
C LYS A 33 -25.14 -2.33 0.33
N THR A 34 -24.51 -2.48 -0.84
CA THR A 34 -24.59 -3.66 -1.71
C THR A 34 -23.33 -3.98 -2.53
N ALA A 35 -22.20 -3.30 -2.31
CA ALA A 35 -21.07 -3.41 -3.26
C ALA A 35 -20.27 -4.70 -3.03
N ARG A 36 -20.63 -5.75 -3.76
CA ARG A 36 -19.92 -7.03 -3.93
C ARG A 36 -18.39 -6.89 -3.93
N VAL A 37 -17.87 -5.78 -4.43
CA VAL A 37 -16.44 -5.42 -4.43
C VAL A 37 -15.77 -5.55 -3.04
N TRP A 38 -16.39 -5.05 -1.97
CA TRP A 38 -15.77 -5.12 -0.63
C TRP A 38 -15.81 -6.53 -0.06
N THR A 39 -16.91 -7.25 -0.30
CA THR A 39 -17.03 -8.67 0.06
C THR A 39 -15.98 -9.52 -0.66
N GLU A 40 -15.65 -9.24 -1.92
CA GLU A 40 -14.58 -9.95 -2.62
C GLU A 40 -13.20 -9.64 -2.04
N TRP A 41 -12.93 -8.40 -1.60
CA TRP A 41 -11.69 -8.07 -0.88
C TRP A 41 -11.58 -8.78 0.47
N GLU A 42 -12.66 -8.81 1.25
CA GLU A 42 -12.73 -9.50 2.54
C GLU A 42 -12.53 -11.01 2.38
N LYS A 43 -13.11 -11.63 1.34
CA LYS A 43 -12.87 -13.05 1.01
C LYS A 43 -11.40 -13.33 0.69
N CYS A 44 -10.67 -12.35 0.16
CA CYS A 44 -9.22 -12.43 -0.05
C CYS A 44 -8.40 -12.08 1.21
N GLY A 45 -9.05 -11.84 2.36
CA GLY A 45 -8.38 -11.55 3.63
C GLY A 45 -7.95 -10.10 3.83
N TYR A 46 -8.44 -9.16 3.01
CA TYR A 46 -8.16 -7.73 3.16
C TYR A 46 -9.13 -7.09 4.14
N ARG A 47 -8.61 -6.22 5.03
CA ARG A 47 -9.47 -5.34 5.83
C ARG A 47 -9.89 -4.13 4.99
N CYS A 48 -11.19 -3.97 4.80
CA CYS A 48 -11.76 -2.82 4.10
C CYS A 48 -11.83 -1.60 5.03
N LEU A 49 -11.20 -0.52 4.62
CA LEU A 49 -11.25 0.78 5.28
C LEU A 49 -12.13 1.71 4.45
N LEU A 50 -13.37 1.91 4.91
CA LEU A 50 -14.39 2.62 4.13
C LEU A 50 -14.66 3.99 4.75
N GLY A 51 -14.53 5.05 3.96
CA GLY A 51 -14.86 6.42 4.35
C GLY A 51 -16.19 6.90 3.77
N ASP A 52 -16.85 7.82 4.46
CA ASP A 52 -18.04 8.48 3.91
C ASP A 52 -17.68 9.54 2.87
N ARG A 53 -18.51 9.66 1.84
CA ARG A 53 -18.41 10.76 0.87
C ARG A 53 -19.02 12.01 1.49
N SER A 54 -18.35 13.15 1.31
CA SER A 54 -18.90 14.46 1.72
C SER A 54 -20.20 14.78 0.98
N HIS A 55 -20.92 15.82 1.43
CA HIS A 55 -22.06 16.39 0.69
C HIS A 55 -21.75 16.82 -0.76
N HIS A 56 -20.46 16.92 -1.13
CA HIS A 56 -20.00 17.20 -2.49
C HIS A 56 -19.48 15.97 -3.24
N ASP A 57 -19.78 14.77 -2.74
CA ASP A 57 -19.45 13.47 -3.36
C ASP A 57 -17.95 13.22 -3.53
N LYS A 58 -17.11 14.00 -2.83
CA LYS A 58 -15.67 13.76 -2.69
C LYS A 58 -15.41 12.78 -1.57
N GLU A 59 -14.50 11.84 -1.81
CA GLU A 59 -13.95 10.98 -0.76
C GLU A 59 -13.23 11.85 0.27
N VAL A 60 -13.55 11.65 1.54
CA VAL A 60 -13.00 12.43 2.64
C VAL A 60 -12.07 11.54 3.46
N PHE A 61 -10.81 11.96 3.59
CA PHE A 61 -9.77 11.35 4.45
C PHE A 61 -9.41 9.89 4.16
N LEU A 62 -9.80 9.32 3.02
CA LEU A 62 -9.43 7.94 2.68
C LEU A 62 -7.91 7.76 2.58
N ASP A 63 -7.26 8.64 1.83
CA ASP A 63 -5.81 8.62 1.68
C ASP A 63 -5.12 8.87 3.03
N ASP A 64 -5.57 9.86 3.79
CA ASP A 64 -5.05 10.14 5.13
C ASP A 64 -5.14 8.91 6.06
N MET A 65 -6.25 8.17 6.02
CA MET A 65 -6.43 6.94 6.79
C MET A 65 -5.47 5.84 6.35
N LEU A 66 -5.33 5.60 5.04
CA LEU A 66 -4.38 4.62 4.51
C LEU A 66 -2.94 5.01 4.88
N HIS A 67 -2.57 6.27 4.71
CA HIS A 67 -1.27 6.79 5.09
C HIS A 67 -1.00 6.58 6.59
N ALA A 68 -1.97 6.88 7.45
CA ALA A 68 -1.85 6.68 8.88
C ALA A 68 -1.60 5.20 9.23
N GLN A 69 -2.37 4.27 8.64
CA GLN A 69 -2.16 2.84 8.86
C GLN A 69 -0.78 2.37 8.41
N ILE A 70 -0.33 2.78 7.22
CA ILE A 70 1.01 2.45 6.72
C ILE A 70 2.07 3.00 7.67
N LEU A 71 1.95 4.26 8.10
CA LEU A 71 2.90 4.88 9.02
C LEU A 71 2.95 4.19 10.38
N THR A 72 1.80 3.81 10.95
CA THR A 72 1.75 3.02 12.19
C THR A 72 2.49 1.70 12.02
N ILE A 73 2.18 0.94 10.95
CA ILE A 73 2.83 -0.36 10.68
C ILE A 73 4.34 -0.20 10.50
N VAL A 74 4.75 0.79 9.70
CA VAL A 74 6.16 1.05 9.42
C VAL A 74 6.87 1.50 10.70
N THR A 75 6.22 2.28 11.57
CA THR A 75 6.84 2.85 12.78
C THR A 75 6.92 1.84 13.93
N ASP A 76 5.85 1.08 14.16
CA ASP A 76 5.71 0.12 15.25
C ASP A 76 6.42 -1.20 14.96
N HIS A 77 6.90 -1.39 13.73
CA HIS A 77 7.82 -2.48 13.45
C HIS A 77 9.10 -2.27 14.24
N GLU A 78 9.28 -3.05 15.30
CA GLU A 78 10.50 -3.04 16.07
C GLU A 78 11.63 -3.56 15.18
N ASP A 79 12.60 -2.69 14.94
CA ASP A 79 13.91 -3.16 14.55
C ASP A 79 14.43 -3.99 15.73
N ASN A 80 14.40 -5.31 15.64
CA ASN A 80 15.13 -6.15 16.59
C ASN A 80 16.63 -5.90 16.36
N VAL A 81 17.15 -4.83 16.99
CA VAL A 81 18.54 -4.34 16.88
C VAL A 81 19.51 -5.24 17.64
N ASN A 82 19.02 -6.11 18.55
CA ASN A 82 19.86 -6.92 19.42
C ASN A 82 20.24 -8.31 18.88
N ASP A 83 19.73 -8.74 17.72
CA ASP A 83 19.98 -10.06 17.14
C ASP A 83 21.04 -10.05 16.02
N ALA A 84 22.17 -9.37 16.24
CA ALA A 84 23.31 -9.38 15.33
C ALA A 84 23.89 -10.79 15.05
N ALA A 85 23.45 -11.82 15.79
CA ALA A 85 23.88 -13.20 15.65
C ALA A 85 22.99 -14.06 14.73
N ASN A 86 21.84 -13.57 14.25
CA ASN A 86 20.95 -14.33 13.35
C ASN A 86 20.79 -13.61 12.01
N SER A 87 21.71 -13.87 11.08
CA SER A 87 21.78 -13.33 9.71
C SER A 87 20.62 -13.69 8.78
N SER A 88 19.51 -14.24 9.30
CA SER A 88 18.30 -14.58 8.53
C SER A 88 17.19 -13.54 8.70
N ARG A 89 17.55 -12.25 8.78
CA ARG A 89 16.57 -11.16 8.85
C ARG A 89 15.86 -11.04 7.50
N ARG A 90 14.63 -11.55 7.43
CA ARG A 90 13.76 -11.32 6.26
C ARG A 90 13.48 -9.82 6.14
N LEU A 91 13.90 -9.23 5.03
CA LEU A 91 13.55 -7.87 4.65
C LEU A 91 12.03 -7.74 4.60
N GLN A 92 11.51 -6.71 5.25
CA GLN A 92 10.09 -6.39 5.18
C GLN A 92 9.79 -5.77 3.82
N THR A 93 8.57 -5.97 3.32
CA THR A 93 8.14 -5.42 2.03
C THR A 93 6.83 -4.66 2.19
N LEU A 94 6.80 -3.42 1.73
CA LEU A 94 5.57 -2.65 1.53
C LEU A 94 5.12 -2.81 0.07
N ILE A 95 3.95 -3.42 -0.14
CA ILE A 95 3.30 -3.46 -1.45
C ILE A 95 2.25 -2.37 -1.48
N LEU A 96 2.41 -1.40 -2.38
CA LEU A 96 1.47 -0.30 -2.58
C LEU A 96 0.80 -0.44 -3.95
N VAL A 97 -0.52 -0.64 -3.94
CA VAL A 97 -1.33 -0.66 -5.16
C VAL A 97 -1.97 0.71 -5.36
N SER A 98 -1.21 1.65 -5.93
CA SER A 98 -1.68 3.00 -6.24
C SER A 98 -0.76 3.65 -7.29
N GLY A 99 -1.33 4.54 -8.11
CA GLY A 99 -0.55 5.47 -8.95
C GLY A 99 -0.44 6.87 -8.36
N ASP A 100 -1.15 7.15 -7.26
CA ASP A 100 -1.30 8.49 -6.74
C ASP A 100 -0.02 9.02 -6.10
N GLY A 101 0.47 10.14 -6.63
CA GLY A 101 1.61 10.89 -6.10
C GLY A 101 1.22 12.27 -5.59
N ASN A 102 -0.05 12.53 -5.31
CA ASN A 102 -0.53 13.81 -4.82
C ASN A 102 0.19 14.22 -3.52
N SER A 103 0.51 15.51 -3.37
CA SER A 103 1.14 16.05 -2.15
C SER A 103 0.13 16.38 -1.05
N ASN A 104 -1.18 16.19 -1.30
CA ASN A 104 -2.28 16.39 -0.35
C ASN A 104 -2.20 17.70 0.46
N ASP A 105 -1.90 18.82 -0.21
CA ASP A 105 -1.79 20.15 0.40
C ASP A 105 -0.79 20.19 1.58
N ASN A 106 0.38 19.55 1.42
CA ASN A 106 1.42 19.38 2.45
C ASN A 106 1.04 18.48 3.63
N ARG A 107 -0.07 17.74 3.53
CA ARG A 107 -0.34 16.60 4.43
C ARG A 107 0.49 15.38 4.00
N THR A 108 0.23 14.25 4.63
CA THR A 108 0.88 12.98 4.27
C THR A 108 0.44 12.52 2.87
N SER A 109 1.32 11.78 2.19
CA SER A 109 1.14 11.30 0.82
C SER A 109 1.71 9.91 0.65
N PHE A 110 1.27 9.19 -0.40
CA PHE A 110 1.81 7.88 -0.73
C PHE A 110 3.34 7.91 -0.96
N PRO A 111 3.91 8.87 -1.71
CA PRO A 111 5.36 9.06 -1.77
C PRO A 111 6.02 9.23 -0.40
N ALA A 112 5.40 9.98 0.52
CA ALA A 112 5.98 10.21 1.84
C ALA A 112 6.01 8.93 2.69
N VAL A 113 4.95 8.11 2.68
CA VAL A 113 4.94 6.85 3.43
C VAL A 113 5.86 5.79 2.81
N VAL A 114 5.98 5.78 1.48
CA VAL A 114 6.97 4.95 0.76
C VAL A 114 8.39 5.31 1.17
N LEU A 115 8.74 6.61 1.20
CA LEU A 115 10.04 7.07 1.67
C LEU A 115 10.32 6.67 3.13
N LYS A 116 9.30 6.63 3.99
CA LYS A 116 9.45 6.18 5.39
C LYS A 116 9.80 4.70 5.46
N ALA A 117 9.14 3.85 4.66
CA ALA A 117 9.47 2.42 4.58
C ALA A 117 10.89 2.19 4.03
N LEU A 118 11.25 2.86 2.93
CA LEU A 118 12.58 2.75 2.32
C LEU A 118 13.71 3.15 3.30
N LYS A 119 13.52 4.24 4.06
CA LYS A 119 14.48 4.68 5.09
C LYS A 119 14.66 3.66 6.23
N ARG A 120 13.69 2.77 6.45
CA ARG A 120 13.80 1.62 7.37
C ARG A 120 14.37 0.37 6.71
N LYS A 121 14.97 0.50 5.52
CA LYS A 121 15.52 -0.62 4.73
C LYS A 121 14.48 -1.67 4.33
N TRP A 122 13.21 -1.30 4.25
CA TRP A 122 12.19 -2.16 3.66
C TRP A 122 12.34 -2.15 2.14
N LEU A 123 11.92 -3.25 1.51
CA LEU A 123 11.63 -3.27 0.09
C LEU A 123 10.27 -2.62 -0.15
N VAL A 124 10.10 -1.99 -1.31
CA VAL A 124 8.83 -1.40 -1.74
C VAL A 124 8.50 -1.87 -3.15
N GLU A 125 7.25 -2.28 -3.34
CA GLU A 125 6.71 -2.64 -4.65
C GLU A 125 5.52 -1.75 -4.94
N ILE A 126 5.64 -0.92 -5.97
CA ILE A 126 4.52 -0.11 -6.47
C ILE A 126 3.83 -0.90 -7.59
N TRP A 127 2.52 -1.10 -7.46
CA TRP A 127 1.68 -1.67 -8.51
C TRP A 127 0.69 -0.60 -8.98
N SER A 128 0.75 -0.24 -10.26
CA SER A 128 -0.09 0.83 -10.81
C SER A 128 -0.42 0.60 -12.28
N TRP A 129 -1.51 1.18 -12.77
CA TRP A 129 -1.68 1.32 -14.22
C TRP A 129 -0.63 2.30 -14.74
N LYS A 130 0.04 1.96 -15.84
CA LYS A 130 1.11 2.79 -16.40
C LYS A 130 0.67 4.24 -16.65
N ALA A 131 -0.57 4.44 -17.09
CA ALA A 131 -1.13 5.76 -17.37
C ALA A 131 -1.43 6.60 -16.11
N SER A 132 -1.55 5.97 -14.93
CA SER A 132 -1.87 6.66 -13.67
C SER A 132 -0.68 6.84 -12.74
N LEU A 133 0.49 6.29 -13.09
CA LEU A 133 1.67 6.35 -12.23
C LEU A 133 2.25 7.78 -12.20
N SER A 134 2.30 8.38 -11.02
CA SER A 134 3.00 9.64 -10.80
C SER A 134 4.51 9.52 -11.07
N SER A 135 5.10 10.53 -11.72
CA SER A 135 6.54 10.60 -11.97
C SER A 135 7.39 10.57 -10.70
N LYS A 136 6.81 11.01 -9.57
CA LYS A 136 7.47 10.98 -8.25
C LYS A 136 7.93 9.59 -7.85
N PHE A 137 7.20 8.54 -8.23
CA PHE A 137 7.65 7.17 -7.93
C PHE A 137 8.89 6.78 -8.74
N ASN A 138 9.03 7.27 -9.98
CA ASN A 138 10.27 7.07 -10.75
C ASN A 138 11.44 7.84 -10.13
N GLU A 139 11.20 9.06 -9.65
CA GLU A 139 12.21 9.84 -8.92
C GLU A 139 12.68 9.11 -7.66
N ILE A 140 11.75 8.56 -6.88
CA ILE A 140 12.09 7.75 -5.69
C ILE A 140 12.82 6.47 -6.09
N GLN A 141 12.41 5.79 -7.17
CA GLN A 141 13.10 4.61 -7.67
C GLN A 141 14.58 4.89 -8.00
N ASN A 142 14.86 6.02 -8.66
CA ASN A 142 16.23 6.43 -8.98
C ASN A 142 17.09 6.66 -7.73
N LEU A 143 16.47 7.08 -6.62
CA LEU A 143 17.16 7.26 -5.33
C LEU A 143 17.34 5.93 -4.57
N PHE A 144 16.46 4.95 -4.79
CA PHE A 144 16.45 3.66 -4.09
C PHE A 144 16.33 2.46 -5.07
N PRO A 145 17.25 2.32 -6.04
CA PRO A 145 17.08 1.39 -7.16
C PRO A 145 17.06 -0.09 -6.76
N GLU A 146 17.71 -0.45 -5.64
CA GLU A 146 17.75 -1.82 -5.12
C GLU A 146 16.58 -2.15 -4.19
N GLN A 147 15.86 -1.13 -3.70
CA GLN A 147 14.80 -1.30 -2.71
C GLN A 147 13.40 -1.05 -3.27
N LEU A 148 13.26 -0.21 -4.31
CA LEU A 148 11.96 0.10 -4.90
C LEU A 148 11.83 -0.49 -6.31
N THR A 149 10.77 -1.27 -6.52
CA THR A 149 10.36 -1.74 -7.84
C THR A 149 9.00 -1.18 -8.23
N ILE A 150 8.83 -0.93 -9.52
CA ILE A 150 7.58 -0.45 -10.10
C ILE A 150 7.09 -1.51 -11.07
N ASN A 151 5.89 -2.02 -10.82
CA ASN A 151 5.21 -3.04 -11.60
C ASN A 151 3.92 -2.45 -12.19
N TYR A 152 3.58 -2.88 -13.39
CA TYR A 152 2.38 -2.42 -14.08
C TYR A 152 1.28 -3.47 -14.03
N LEU A 153 0.05 -2.99 -13.79
CA LEU A 153 -1.19 -3.78 -13.86
C LEU A 153 -1.77 -3.77 -15.28
#